data_AF-A0A519Z5B7-F1
#
_entry.id   AF-A0A519Z5B7-F1
#
_cell.length_a   1.000
_cell.length_b   1.000
_cell.length_c   1.000
_cell.angle_alpha   90.00
_cell.angle_beta   90.00
_cell.angle_gamma   90.00
#
_symmetry.space_group_name_H-M   'P 1'
#
loop_
_entity.id
_entity.type
_entity.pdbx_description
1 polymer ?
#
loop_
_entity_poly.entity_id
_entity_poly.type
_entity_poly.pdbx_seq_one_letter_code
_entity_poly.pdbx_strand_id
1 'polypeptide(L)' 'MHDEEHSEHMRQKLLDMQTALFSLRDGLLNLSLSLQELAFLTDDHAQREATQETDLLLTRMRG' A
#
# COMPACT_ATOMS: atom_id res chain seq x y z
N MET A 1 -30.07 -5.31 -22.13
CA MET A 1 -30.41 -5.62 -20.73
C MET A 1 -29.40 -6.57 -20.08
N HIS A 2 -29.11 -7.77 -20.61
CA HIS A 2 -28.12 -8.66 -19.96
C HIS A 2 -26.67 -8.16 -20.07
N ASP A 3 -26.30 -7.50 -21.17
CA ASP A 3 -24.95 -6.94 -21.35
C ASP A 3 -24.68 -5.68 -20.51
N GLU A 4 -25.72 -4.91 -20.19
CA GLU A 4 -25.64 -3.73 -19.34
C GLU A 4 -25.39 -4.12 -17.87
N GLU A 5 -26.11 -5.12 -17.36
CA GLU A 5 -25.88 -5.67 -16.01
C GLU A 5 -24.47 -6.26 -15.87
N HIS A 6 -23.97 -6.96 -16.90
CA HIS A 6 -22.61 -7.51 -16.88
C HIS A 6 -21.54 -6.41 -16.84
N SER A 7 -21.72 -5.35 -17.63
CA SER A 7 -20.82 -4.20 -17.65
C SER A 7 -20.85 -3.43 -16.33
N GLU A 8 -22.02 -3.27 -15.72
CA GLU A 8 -22.18 -2.59 -14.43
C GLU A 8 -21.53 -3.39 -13.29
N HIS A 9 -21.68 -4.70 -13.29
CA HIS A 9 -21.02 -5.59 -12.32
C HIS A 9 -19.49 -5.59 -12.47
N MET A 10 -18.97 -5.56 -13.70
CA MET A 10 -17.52 -5.41 -13.95
C MET A 10 -17.01 -4.04 -13.47
N ARG A 11 -17.78 -2.97 -13.67
CA ARG A 11 -17.45 -1.63 -13.17
C ARG A 11 -17.42 -1.60 -11.64
N GLN A 12 -18.39 -2.23 -10.99
CA GLN A 12 -18.44 -2.31 -9.53
C GLN A 12 -17.22 -3.07 -8.97
N LYS A 13 -16.87 -4.23 -9.55
CA LYS A 13 -15.66 -4.97 -9.16
C LYS A 13 -14.38 -4.16 -9.31
N LEU A 14 -14.28 -3.34 -10.36
CA LEU A 14 -13.14 -2.45 -10.56
C LEU A 14 -13.06 -1.38 -9.47
N LEU A 15 -14.19 -0.78 -9.09
CA LEU A 15 -14.25 0.18 -8.00
C LEU A 15 -13.87 -0.46 -6.66
N ASP A 16 -14.39 -1.67 -6.38
CA ASP A 16 -14.07 -2.40 -5.15
C ASP A 16 -12.57 -2.74 -5.08
N MET A 17 -11.96 -3.14 -6.20
CA MET A 17 -10.52 -3.35 -6.30
C MET A 17 -9.73 -2.07 -6.07
N GLN A 18 -10.15 -0.94 -6.64
CA GLN A 18 -9.52 0.36 -6.41
C GLN A 18 -9.57 0.75 -4.93
N THR A 19 -10.72 0.58 -4.28
CA THR A 19 -10.87 0.83 -2.84
C THR A 19 -9.93 -0.08 -2.03
N ALA A 20 -9.88 -1.38 -2.33
CA ALA A 20 -8.98 -2.31 -1.65
C ALA A 20 -7.51 -1.93 -1.84
N LEU A 21 -7.10 -1.51 -3.03
CA LEU A 21 -5.74 -1.04 -3.32
C LEU A 21 -5.40 0.25 -2.56
N PHE A 22 -6.34 1.19 -2.44
CA PHE A 22 -6.12 2.39 -1.63
C PHE A 22 -5.97 2.06 -0.15
N SER A 23 -6.83 1.19 0.39
CA SER A 23 -6.69 0.73 1.78
C SER A 23 -5.36 -0.01 2.02
N LEU A 24 -4.91 -0.82 1.06
CA LEU A 24 -3.62 -1.50 1.16
C LEU A 24 -2.46 -0.50 1.14
N ARG A 25 -2.49 0.49 0.24
CA ARG A 25 -1.50 1.58 0.24
C ARG A 25 -1.44 2.28 1.59
N ASP A 26 -2.59 2.69 2.11
CA ASP A 26 -2.64 3.48 3.34
C ASP A 26 -2.13 2.65 4.52
N GLY A 27 -2.44 1.35 4.55
CA GLY A 27 -1.86 0.40 5.51
C GLY A 27 -0.34 0.26 5.40
N LEU A 28 0.20 0.17 4.18
CA LEU A 28 1.65 0.09 3.95
C LEU A 28 2.38 1.38 4.35
N LEU A 29 1.77 2.55 4.11
CA LEU A 29 2.31 3.84 4.56
C LEU A 29 2.37 3.92 6.09
N ASN A 30 1.31 3.50 6.77
CA ASN A 30 1.28 3.44 8.23
C ASN A 30 2.34 2.49 8.79
N LEU A 31 2.50 1.31 8.18
CA LEU A 31 3.53 0.35 8.58
C LEU A 31 4.94 0.93 8.41
N SER A 32 5.21 1.60 7.29
CA SER A 32 6.49 2.27 7.04
C SER A 32 6.79 3.34 8.10
N LEU A 33 5.80 4.17 8.45
CA LEU A 33 5.94 5.17 9.51
C LEU A 33 6.26 4.51 10.87
N SER A 34 5.53 3.46 11.24
CA SER A 34 5.81 2.72 12.49
C SER A 34 7.20 2.07 12.51
N LEU A 35 7.67 1.57 11.37
CA LEU A 35 9.04 1.03 11.25
C LEU A 35 10.09 2.14 11.39
N GLN A 36 9.85 3.32 10.80
CA GLN A 36 10.74 4.48 10.95
C GLN A 36 10.79 4.99 12.40
N GLU A 37 9.64 5.04 13.09
CA GLU A 37 9.58 5.40 14.51
C GLU A 37 10.33 4.39 15.38
N LEU A 38 10.16 3.08 15.12
CA LEU A 38 10.89 2.02 15.83
C LEU A 38 12.40 2.12 15.58
N ALA A 39 12.80 2.36 14.34
CA ALA A 39 14.16 2.63 13.93
C ALA A 39 14.76 3.87 14.59
N PHE A 40 13.99 4.94 14.77
CA PHE A 40 14.47 6.12 15.47
C PHE A 40 14.74 5.85 16.96
N LEU A 41 13.98 4.92 17.55
CA LEU A 41 14.13 4.50 18.95
C LEU A 41 15.25 3.47 19.18
N THR A 42 15.82 2.88 18.12
CA THR A 42 16.82 1.82 18.20
C THR A 42 18.02 2.13 17.32
N ASP A 43 19.24 2.02 17.89
CA ASP A 43 20.58 2.10 17.28
C ASP A 43 20.67 2.18 15.73
N ASP A 44 21.54 3.04 15.19
CA ASP A 44 21.73 3.46 13.78
C ASP A 44 21.54 2.38 12.69
N HIS A 45 21.79 1.11 13.04
CA HIS A 45 21.57 -0.04 12.18
C HIS A 45 20.08 -0.29 11.86
N ALA A 46 19.20 -0.25 12.86
CA ALA A 46 17.76 -0.48 12.67
C ALA A 46 17.14 0.64 11.80
N GLN A 47 17.64 1.87 11.94
CA GLN A 47 17.25 2.99 11.09
C GLN A 47 17.58 2.80 9.62
N ARG A 48 18.75 2.24 9.31
CA ARG A 48 19.14 1.97 7.92
C ARG A 48 18.27 0.87 7.30
N GLU A 49 17.99 -0.20 8.04
CA GLU A 49 17.14 -1.30 7.55
C GLU A 49 15.70 -0.82 7.29
N ALA A 50 15.09 -0.09 8.23
CA ALA A 50 13.72 0.44 8.05
C ALA A 50 13.62 1.42 6.87
N THR A 51 14.65 2.25 6.66
CA THR A 51 14.72 3.16 5.51
C THR A 51 14.80 2.38 4.20
N GLN A 52 15.63 1.34 4.15
CA GLN A 52 15.79 0.50 2.96
C GLN A 52 14.51 -0.27 2.61
N GLU A 53 13.81 -0.81 3.60
CA GLU A 53 12.51 -1.47 3.40
C GLU A 53 11.44 -0.51 2.91
N THR A 54 11.44 0.72 3.44
CA THR A 54 10.54 1.79 2.98
C THR A 54 10.76 2.13 1.51
N ASP A 55 12.03 2.31 1.09
CA ASP A 55 12.36 2.62 -0.30
C ASP A 55 11.95 1.50 -1.27
N LEU A 56 12.10 0.24 -0.84
CA LEU A 56 11.63 -0.92 -1.57
C LEU A 56 10.11 -0.94 -1.72
N LEU A 57 9.37 -0.64 -0.66
CA LEU A 57 7.91 -0.52 -0.69
C LEU A 57 7.46 0.59 -1.65
N LEU A 58 8.05 1.79 -1.53
CA LEU A 58 7.75 2.93 -2.40
C LEU A 58 8.06 2.63 -3.87
N THR A 59 9.15 1.92 -4.15
CA THR A 59 9.52 1.52 -5.51
C THR A 59 8.49 0.55 -6.10
N ARG A 60 8.04 -0.44 -5.32
CA ARG A 60 7.00 -1.40 -5.75
C ARG A 60 5.64 -0.73 -5.98
N MET A 61 5.34 0.33 -5.24
CA MET A 61 4.11 1.10 -5.37
C MET A 61 4.10 2.10 -6.53
N ARG A 62 5.28 2.45 -7.06
CA ARG A 62 5.45 3.31 -8.25
C ARG A 62 5.46 2.53 -9.56
N GLY A 63 5.39 1.19 -9.50
CA GLY A 63 5.23 0.30 -10.65
C GLY A 63 3.85 0.38 -11.27
#